data_AF-A0A9Q0Q8C0-F1
#
_entry.id   AF-A0A9Q0Q8C0-F1
#
_cell.length_a   1.000
_cell.length_b   1.000
_cell.length_c   1.000
_cell.angle_alpha   90.00
_cell.angle_beta   90.00
_cell.angle_gamma   90.00
#
_symmetry.space_group_name_H-M   'P 1'
#
loop_
_entity.id
_entity.type
_entity.pdbx_description
1 polymer ?
#
loop_
_entity_poly.entity_id
_entity_poly.type
_entity_poly.pdbx_seq_one_letter_code
_entity_poly.pdbx_strand_id
1 'polypeptide(L)'
;MVTNDYVTIANEKMEDEFIKRHHKHDVKEHQCSSSLVKHIKAHVPAVWSLVRRFDQPQEYKPFVSRCIVQGDVRIGSVREVNVKSGLPATTSTERLELLDDDKHIFGMKIVGGDHRLKNYSSIVTVHPEVIDGRPGTLVIESFVVDVPDGNTEDETCYFVEALIKCNLKSLADVSERLAVQRCKVFVVRVLASKRHDHGLPEETRIKNDKLTFCSHPERKCKNSGFKL
;
A
#
# COMPACT_ATOMS: atom_id res chain seq x y z
N MET A 1 -10.83 29.12 -14.14
CA MET A 1 -9.53 28.46 -13.88
C MET A 1 -9.06 28.63 -12.42
N VAL A 2 -9.96 28.88 -11.45
CA VAL A 2 -9.59 29.16 -10.04
C VAL A 2 -9.85 27.95 -9.12
N THR A 3 -10.53 26.93 -9.60
CA THR A 3 -11.00 25.80 -8.77
C THR A 3 -9.92 24.76 -8.47
N ASN A 4 -8.92 24.61 -9.36
CA ASN A 4 -7.91 23.55 -9.20
C ASN A 4 -6.90 23.90 -8.10
N ASP A 5 -6.47 25.16 -8.04
CA ASP A 5 -5.46 25.61 -7.07
C ASP A 5 -6.00 25.60 -5.63
N TYR A 6 -7.27 25.98 -5.43
CA TYR A 6 -7.92 25.89 -4.11
C TYR A 6 -8.07 24.45 -3.61
N VAL A 7 -8.37 23.51 -4.51
CA VAL A 7 -8.50 22.08 -4.16
C VAL A 7 -7.13 21.50 -3.80
N THR A 8 -6.08 21.83 -4.55
CA THR A 8 -4.71 21.39 -4.23
C THR A 8 -4.25 21.92 -2.87
N ILE A 9 -4.45 23.21 -2.58
CA ILE A 9 -4.09 23.81 -1.28
C ILE A 9 -4.87 23.18 -0.12
N ALA A 10 -6.15 22.85 -0.33
CA ALA A 10 -6.96 22.18 0.68
C ALA A 10 -6.48 20.75 0.95
N ASN A 11 -6.06 20.02 -0.10
CA ASN A 11 -5.51 18.67 0.03
C ASN A 11 -4.15 18.70 0.76
N GLU A 12 -3.24 19.59 0.39
CA GLU A 12 -1.94 19.76 1.07
C GLU A 12 -2.12 20.09 2.56
N LYS A 13 -3.09 20.94 2.91
CA LYS A 13 -3.42 21.24 4.31
C LYS A 13 -3.93 20.02 5.07
N MET A 14 -4.78 19.20 4.45
CA MET A 14 -5.27 17.97 5.09
C MET A 14 -4.15 16.94 5.28
N GLU A 15 -3.29 16.76 4.28
CA GLU A 15 -2.10 15.90 4.36
C GLU A 15 -1.22 16.30 5.55
N ASP A 16 -0.90 17.60 5.66
CA ASP A 16 -0.12 18.16 6.75
C ASP A 16 -0.72 17.88 8.13
N GLU A 17 -2.05 17.97 8.28
CA GLU A 17 -2.71 17.67 9.55
C GLU A 17 -2.59 16.20 9.93
N PHE A 18 -2.81 15.29 8.97
CA PHE A 18 -2.65 13.86 9.23
C PHE A 18 -1.20 13.49 9.53
N ILE A 19 -0.24 14.09 8.82
CA ILE A 19 1.19 13.90 9.09
C ILE A 19 1.52 14.35 10.52
N LYS A 20 1.09 15.56 10.90
CA LYS A 20 1.34 16.10 12.25
C LYS A 20 0.73 15.25 13.36
N ARG A 21 -0.40 14.60 13.10
CA ARG A 21 -1.16 13.81 14.08
C ARG A 21 -0.65 12.37 14.24
N HIS A 22 -0.24 11.72 13.15
CA HIS A 22 0.01 10.28 13.13
C HIS A 22 1.42 9.88 12.72
N HIS A 23 2.16 10.76 12.05
CA HIS A 23 3.42 10.42 11.38
C HIS A 23 4.64 11.14 11.95
N LYS A 24 4.51 11.72 13.16
CA LYS A 24 5.65 12.27 13.91
C LYS A 24 6.43 11.15 14.58
N HIS A 25 7.68 10.98 14.15
CA HIS A 25 8.64 10.08 14.77
C HIS A 25 9.60 10.88 15.66
N ASP A 26 10.04 10.28 16.77
CA ASP A 26 11.15 10.80 17.57
C ASP A 26 12.46 10.32 16.94
N VAL A 27 13.03 11.14 16.06
CA VAL A 27 14.17 10.78 15.22
C VAL A 27 15.47 11.11 15.95
N LYS A 28 16.35 10.12 16.09
CA LYS A 28 17.69 10.28 16.67
C LYS A 28 18.71 10.72 15.62
N GLU A 29 19.86 11.22 16.07
CA GLU A 29 20.94 11.73 15.20
C GLU A 29 21.48 10.70 14.18
N HIS A 30 21.38 9.39 14.45
CA HIS A 30 21.82 8.32 13.54
C HIS A 30 20.68 7.70 12.74
N GLN A 31 19.51 8.34 12.72
CA GLN A 31 18.30 7.82 12.09
C GLN A 31 17.82 8.77 11.01
N CYS A 32 17.18 8.20 10.00
CA CYS A 32 16.49 8.98 8.98
C CYS A 32 14.99 8.60 8.98
N SER A 33 14.15 9.54 8.55
CA SER A 33 12.69 9.38 8.53
C SER A 33 12.10 10.16 7.36
N SER A 34 11.01 9.66 6.79
CA SER A 34 10.25 10.35 5.74
C SER A 34 8.77 9.97 5.80
N SER A 35 7.90 10.79 5.20
CA SER A 35 6.46 10.53 5.06
C SER A 35 6.08 10.63 3.58
N LEU A 36 5.42 9.60 3.08
CA LEU A 36 5.02 9.49 1.68
C LEU A 36 3.52 9.44 1.56
N VAL A 37 2.99 10.19 0.59
CA VAL A 37 1.56 10.33 0.34
C VAL A 37 1.18 9.65 -0.97
N LYS A 38 0.01 9.00 -0.99
CA LYS A 38 -0.59 8.42 -2.19
C LYS A 38 -2.10 8.61 -2.19
N HIS A 39 -2.58 9.34 -3.20
CA HIS A 39 -4.00 9.44 -3.53
C HIS A 39 -4.42 8.24 -4.37
N ILE A 40 -5.55 7.60 -4.02
CA ILE A 40 -6.05 6.38 -4.64
C ILE A 40 -7.51 6.57 -5.03
N LYS A 41 -7.87 6.29 -6.29
CA LYS A 41 -9.25 6.39 -6.80
C LYS A 41 -10.08 5.16 -6.43
N ALA A 42 -10.08 4.81 -5.15
CA ALA A 42 -10.88 3.76 -4.55
C ALA A 42 -11.39 4.22 -3.18
N HIS A 43 -12.46 3.59 -2.68
CA HIS A 43 -13.01 3.91 -1.36
C HIS A 43 -12.18 3.30 -0.22
N VAL A 44 -12.17 3.95 0.94
CA VAL A 44 -11.38 3.58 2.12
C VAL A 44 -11.51 2.09 2.49
N PRO A 45 -12.72 1.48 2.54
CA PRO A 45 -12.82 0.05 2.85
C PRO A 45 -12.07 -0.88 1.88
N ALA A 46 -11.98 -0.54 0.60
CA ALA A 46 -11.23 -1.35 -0.37
C ALA A 46 -9.73 -1.27 -0.10
N VAL A 47 -9.22 -0.06 0.13
CA VAL A 47 -7.79 0.17 0.42
C VAL A 47 -7.41 -0.43 1.77
N TRP A 48 -8.19 -0.14 2.81
CA TRP A 48 -7.94 -0.64 4.17
C TRP A 48 -7.96 -2.17 4.24
N SER A 49 -8.87 -2.83 3.49
CA SER A 49 -8.91 -4.30 3.43
C SER A 49 -7.61 -4.94 2.93
N LEU A 50 -6.78 -4.20 2.19
CA LEU A 50 -5.45 -4.64 1.77
C LEU A 50 -4.39 -4.26 2.80
N VAL A 51 -4.37 -3.00 3.24
CA VAL A 51 -3.35 -2.46 4.17
C VAL A 51 -3.35 -3.22 5.50
N ARG A 52 -4.53 -3.54 6.04
CA ARG A 52 -4.69 -4.20 7.35
C ARG A 52 -4.22 -5.66 7.39
N ARG A 53 -4.01 -6.31 6.23
CA ARG A 53 -3.62 -7.72 6.16
C ARG A 53 -2.15 -7.91 6.48
N PHE A 54 -1.85 -7.95 7.78
CA PHE A 54 -0.51 -8.25 8.28
C PHE A 54 0.01 -9.61 7.81
N ASP A 55 -0.85 -10.59 7.61
CA ASP A 55 -0.51 -11.94 7.14
C ASP A 55 -0.33 -12.04 5.63
N GLN A 56 -0.81 -11.07 4.85
CA GLN A 56 -0.81 -11.14 3.38
C GLN A 56 -0.26 -9.86 2.72
N PRO A 57 0.95 -9.41 3.09
CA PRO A 57 1.57 -8.23 2.47
C PRO A 57 1.78 -8.35 0.96
N GLN A 58 1.98 -9.57 0.44
CA GLN A 58 2.18 -9.85 -0.99
C GLN A 58 1.04 -9.37 -1.89
N GLU A 59 -0.14 -9.13 -1.33
CA GLU A 59 -1.32 -8.67 -2.05
C GLU A 59 -1.15 -7.26 -2.62
N TYR A 60 -0.25 -6.46 -2.04
CA TYR A 60 0.12 -5.17 -2.62
C TYR A 60 1.62 -4.85 -2.56
N LYS A 61 2.42 -5.49 -1.69
CA LYS A 61 3.88 -5.28 -1.64
C LYS A 61 4.58 -6.13 -2.71
N PRO A 62 5.04 -5.54 -3.83
CA PRO A 62 5.40 -6.31 -5.02
C PRO A 62 6.68 -7.14 -4.88
N PHE A 63 7.50 -6.85 -3.87
CA PHE A 63 8.76 -7.54 -3.62
C PHE A 63 8.63 -8.72 -2.66
N VAL A 64 7.47 -8.92 -2.04
CA VAL A 64 7.22 -10.08 -1.19
C VAL A 64 6.91 -11.30 -2.06
N SER A 65 7.61 -12.40 -1.81
CA SER A 65 7.35 -13.70 -2.44
C SER A 65 6.50 -14.60 -1.55
N ARG A 66 6.70 -14.52 -0.23
CA ARG A 66 5.99 -15.32 0.76
C ARG A 66 5.88 -14.55 2.07
N CYS A 67 4.79 -14.80 2.80
CA CYS A 67 4.63 -14.37 4.19
C CYS A 67 4.16 -15.54 5.03
N ILE A 68 4.71 -15.68 6.24
CA ILE A 68 4.38 -16.72 7.20
C ILE A 68 4.05 -16.04 8.52
N VAL A 69 2.88 -16.34 9.08
CA VAL A 69 2.46 -15.90 10.41
C VAL A 69 2.07 -17.12 11.23
N GLN A 70 2.43 -17.14 12.51
CA GLN A 70 2.00 -18.21 13.42
C GLN A 70 0.74 -17.79 14.18
N GLY A 71 -0.30 -18.62 14.07
CA GLY A 71 -1.58 -18.40 14.74
C GLY A 71 -2.33 -17.16 14.26
N ASP A 72 -3.30 -16.72 15.05
CA ASP A 72 -4.13 -15.57 14.73
C ASP A 72 -3.37 -14.24 14.82
N VAL A 73 -3.66 -13.33 13.88
CA VAL A 73 -3.08 -11.99 13.84
C VAL A 73 -3.67 -11.12 14.96
N ARG A 74 -2.80 -10.60 15.81
CA ARG A 74 -3.08 -9.62 16.85
C ARG A 74 -1.87 -8.72 17.06
N ILE A 75 -2.04 -7.61 17.79
CA ILE A 75 -0.90 -6.77 18.17
C ILE A 75 0.15 -7.63 18.89
N GLY A 76 1.40 -7.48 18.50
CA GLY A 76 2.54 -8.29 18.94
C GLY A 76 2.79 -9.56 18.10
N SER A 77 1.88 -9.95 17.20
CA SER A 77 2.13 -11.04 16.25
C SER A 77 3.35 -10.74 15.39
N VAL A 78 4.11 -11.79 15.07
CA VAL A 78 5.32 -11.73 14.25
C VAL A 78 5.07 -12.47 12.94
N ARG A 79 5.56 -11.90 11.83
CA ARG A 79 5.58 -12.52 10.52
C ARG A 79 7.01 -12.66 10.00
N GLU A 80 7.26 -13.73 9.27
CA GLU A 80 8.44 -13.88 8.43
C GLU A 80 8.06 -13.59 6.98
N VAL A 81 8.78 -12.66 6.37
CA VAL A 81 8.58 -12.21 4.99
C VAL A 81 9.77 -12.65 4.17
N ASN A 82 9.53 -13.42 3.12
CA ASN A 82 10.55 -13.71 2.11
C ASN A 82 10.37 -12.72 0.97
N VAL A 83 11.49 -12.17 0.48
CA VAL A 83 11.47 -11.29 -0.67
C VAL A 83 11.77 -12.07 -1.96
N LYS A 84 11.55 -11.42 -3.10
CA LYS A 84 11.84 -12.01 -4.42
C LYS A 84 13.34 -12.06 -4.68
N SER A 85 13.76 -13.07 -5.43
CA SER A 85 15.16 -13.24 -5.86
C SER A 85 15.68 -12.04 -6.64
N GLY A 86 16.99 -11.76 -6.52
CA GLY A 86 17.65 -10.63 -7.19
C GLY A 86 17.61 -9.33 -6.40
N LEU A 87 16.98 -9.33 -5.23
CA LEU A 87 17.15 -8.31 -4.21
C LEU A 87 18.32 -8.70 -3.28
N PRO A 88 19.01 -7.72 -2.66
CA PRO A 88 20.16 -8.05 -1.82
C PRO A 88 19.79 -8.73 -0.48
N ALA A 89 18.57 -8.54 0.00
CA ALA A 89 18.03 -9.25 1.16
C ALA A 89 17.20 -10.46 0.71
N THR A 90 17.01 -11.43 1.61
CA THR A 90 16.15 -12.60 1.37
C THR A 90 14.99 -12.70 2.35
N THR A 91 15.16 -12.22 3.59
CA THR A 91 14.17 -12.37 4.66
C THR A 91 14.05 -11.13 5.56
N SER A 92 12.85 -10.89 6.08
CA SER A 92 12.54 -9.88 7.08
C SER A 92 11.63 -10.48 8.14
N THR A 93 11.97 -10.30 9.41
CA THR A 93 11.13 -10.70 10.55
C THR A 93 10.48 -9.46 11.12
N GLU A 94 9.16 -9.40 11.10
CA GLU A 94 8.41 -8.17 11.32
C GLU A 94 7.35 -8.37 12.40
N ARG A 95 7.11 -7.36 13.22
CA ARG A 95 6.14 -7.38 14.31
C ARG A 95 5.04 -6.36 14.07
N LEU A 96 3.78 -6.77 14.31
CA LEU A 96 2.63 -5.86 14.32
C LEU A 96 2.61 -5.06 15.61
N GLU A 97 2.70 -3.74 15.51
CA GLU A 97 2.75 -2.83 16.66
C GLU A 97 1.43 -2.10 16.88
N LEU A 98 0.71 -1.82 15.79
CA LEU A 98 -0.54 -1.07 15.82
C LEU A 98 -1.50 -1.58 14.75
N LEU A 99 -2.75 -1.78 15.12
CA LEU A 99 -3.84 -2.08 14.21
C LEU A 99 -5.13 -1.50 14.80
N ASP A 100 -5.56 -0.36 14.28
CA ASP A 100 -6.81 0.31 14.64
C ASP A 100 -7.71 0.33 13.41
N ASP A 101 -8.72 -0.56 13.39
CA ASP A 101 -9.66 -0.69 12.28
C ASP A 101 -10.63 0.48 12.17
N ASP A 102 -10.96 1.14 13.28
CA ASP A 102 -11.91 2.26 13.30
C ASP A 102 -11.26 3.53 12.74
N LYS A 103 -9.97 3.75 13.06
CA LYS A 103 -9.19 4.89 12.57
C LYS A 103 -8.36 4.58 11.32
N HIS A 104 -8.37 3.34 10.85
CA HIS A 104 -7.57 2.83 9.74
C HIS A 104 -6.07 3.12 9.89
N ILE A 105 -5.51 2.75 11.04
CA ILE A 105 -4.09 2.92 11.35
C ILE A 105 -3.41 1.55 11.46
N PHE A 106 -2.35 1.35 10.69
CA PHE A 106 -1.52 0.17 10.72
C PHE A 106 -0.08 0.57 11.08
N GLY A 107 0.56 -0.16 11.99
CA GLY A 107 1.94 0.10 12.36
C GLY A 107 2.71 -1.20 12.60
N MET A 108 3.94 -1.23 12.14
CA MET A 108 4.81 -2.39 12.26
C MET A 108 6.26 -2.00 12.47
N LYS A 109 7.06 -2.94 12.97
CA LYS A 109 8.51 -2.80 13.08
C LYS A 109 9.21 -4.01 12.50
N ILE A 110 10.42 -3.80 12.00
CA ILE A 110 11.31 -4.90 11.68
C ILE A 110 12.11 -5.25 12.93
N VAL A 111 12.08 -6.52 13.32
CA VAL A 111 12.74 -7.05 14.53
C VAL A 111 13.86 -8.05 14.21
N GLY A 112 14.05 -8.38 12.93
CA GLY A 112 15.12 -9.26 12.45
C GLY A 112 15.09 -9.40 10.92
N GLY A 113 16.01 -10.17 10.36
CA GLY A 113 16.17 -10.33 8.92
C GLY A 113 17.65 -10.28 8.51
N ASP A 114 17.90 -10.42 7.21
CA ASP A 114 19.26 -10.41 6.63
C ASP A 114 19.61 -9.09 5.92
N HIS A 115 18.88 -8.01 6.22
CA HIS A 115 19.11 -6.66 5.72
C HIS A 115 19.63 -5.72 6.81
N ARG A 116 20.19 -4.58 6.42
CA ARG A 116 20.74 -3.57 7.34
C ARG A 116 19.73 -2.56 7.91
N LEU A 117 18.42 -2.68 7.63
CA LEU A 117 17.35 -1.79 8.11
C LEU A 117 17.03 -1.96 9.62
N LYS A 118 18.00 -1.67 10.49
CA LYS A 118 17.84 -1.79 11.94
C LYS A 118 16.87 -0.74 12.48
N ASN A 119 16.11 -1.14 13.50
CA ASN A 119 15.11 -0.30 14.17
C ASN A 119 14.10 0.36 13.22
N TYR A 120 13.86 -0.25 12.06
CA TYR A 120 12.82 0.20 11.14
C TYR A 120 11.45 0.12 11.82
N SER A 121 10.73 1.23 11.78
CA SER A 121 9.34 1.35 12.21
C SER A 121 8.55 2.07 11.15
N SER A 122 7.39 1.53 10.75
CA SER A 122 6.49 2.17 9.78
C SER A 122 5.08 2.33 10.35
N ILE A 123 4.45 3.44 9.99
CA ILE A 123 3.04 3.74 10.27
C ILE A 123 2.37 4.07 8.94
N VAL A 124 1.27 3.39 8.65
CA VAL A 124 0.38 3.64 7.52
C VAL A 124 -0.97 4.12 8.07
N THR A 125 -1.48 5.24 7.55
CA THR A 125 -2.84 5.70 7.81
C THR A 125 -3.62 5.84 6.51
N VAL A 126 -4.93 5.63 6.59
CA VAL A 126 -5.83 5.64 5.43
C VAL A 126 -7.03 6.55 5.72
N HIS A 127 -7.18 7.61 4.94
CA HIS A 127 -8.17 8.66 5.16
C HIS A 127 -9.10 8.83 3.95
N PRO A 128 -10.37 9.17 4.17
CA PRO A 128 -11.26 9.53 3.07
C PRO A 128 -10.83 10.87 2.44
N GLU A 129 -10.92 10.96 1.12
CA GLU A 129 -10.75 12.22 0.38
C GLU A 129 -11.72 12.28 -0.82
N VAL A 130 -11.74 13.41 -1.52
CA VAL A 130 -12.50 13.57 -2.76
C VAL A 130 -11.52 13.83 -3.92
N ILE A 131 -11.54 12.95 -4.91
CA ILE A 131 -10.70 13.03 -6.12
C ILE A 131 -11.62 13.17 -7.33
N ASP A 132 -11.45 14.24 -8.12
CA ASP A 132 -12.29 14.51 -9.31
C ASP A 132 -13.80 14.47 -9.02
N GLY A 133 -14.20 14.95 -7.84
CA GLY A 133 -15.61 14.94 -7.38
C GLY A 133 -16.14 13.57 -6.99
N ARG A 134 -15.29 12.55 -6.86
CA ARG A 134 -15.65 11.18 -6.46
C ARG A 134 -14.97 10.79 -5.15
N PRO A 135 -15.58 9.90 -4.34
CA PRO A 135 -14.91 9.35 -3.17
C PRO A 135 -13.58 8.67 -3.54
N GLY A 136 -12.52 9.11 -2.91
CA GLY A 136 -11.16 8.57 -3.01
C GLY A 136 -10.57 8.27 -1.63
N THR A 137 -9.30 7.91 -1.63
CA THR A 137 -8.57 7.56 -0.41
C THR A 137 -7.16 8.14 -0.42
N LEU A 138 -6.85 8.89 0.63
CA LEU A 138 -5.52 9.39 0.94
C LEU A 138 -4.80 8.37 1.82
N VAL A 139 -3.69 7.81 1.33
CA VAL A 139 -2.82 6.92 2.11
C VAL A 139 -1.53 7.65 2.45
N ILE A 140 -1.14 7.62 3.72
CA ILE A 140 0.14 8.17 4.18
C ILE A 140 0.92 7.04 4.84
N GLU A 141 2.13 6.78 4.37
CA GLU A 141 3.08 5.86 5.00
C GLU A 141 4.32 6.64 5.43
N SER A 142 4.67 6.58 6.70
CA SER A 142 5.91 7.16 7.22
C SER A 142 6.76 6.11 7.90
N PHE A 143 8.07 6.36 7.96
CA PHE A 143 9.00 5.46 8.61
C PHE A 143 10.08 6.22 9.37
N VAL A 144 10.72 5.53 10.30
CA VAL A 144 12.03 5.87 10.87
C VAL A 144 12.92 4.62 10.84
N VAL A 145 14.21 4.78 10.58
CA VAL A 145 15.18 3.69 10.50
C VAL A 145 16.59 4.18 10.85
N ASP A 146 17.43 3.30 11.38
CA ASP A 146 18.84 3.59 11.58
C ASP A 146 19.57 3.71 10.24
N VAL A 147 20.50 4.65 10.16
CA VAL A 147 21.44 4.79 9.05
C VAL A 147 22.56 3.75 9.23
N PRO A 148 22.73 2.80 8.30
CA PRO A 148 23.78 1.80 8.42
C PRO A 148 25.18 2.40 8.28
N ASP A 149 26.18 1.84 8.97
CA ASP A 149 27.58 2.30 8.88
C ASP A 149 28.08 2.40 7.43
N GLY A 150 28.62 3.55 7.05
CA GLY A 150 29.12 3.78 5.69
C GLY A 150 28.04 4.12 4.66
N ASN A 151 26.80 4.38 5.09
CA ASN A 151 25.77 5.05 4.30
C ASN A 151 25.50 6.45 4.85
N THR A 152 25.01 7.34 3.99
CA THR A 152 24.45 8.61 4.44
C THR A 152 22.96 8.47 4.77
N GLU A 153 22.42 9.46 5.50
CA GLU A 153 20.98 9.58 5.73
C GLU A 153 20.20 9.60 4.41
N ASP A 154 20.62 10.43 3.46
CA ASP A 154 19.97 10.60 2.15
C ASP A 154 19.91 9.28 1.37
N GLU A 155 21.00 8.51 1.34
CA GLU A 155 21.05 7.21 0.66
C GLU A 155 20.07 6.21 1.29
N THR A 156 20.05 6.16 2.62
CA THR A 156 19.17 5.26 3.39
C THR A 156 17.71 5.62 3.19
N CYS A 157 17.37 6.90 3.33
CA CYS A 157 16.02 7.38 3.15
C CYS A 157 15.57 7.22 1.71
N TYR A 158 16.40 7.53 0.71
CA TYR A 158 16.09 7.31 -0.70
C TYR A 158 15.76 5.82 -0.99
N PHE A 159 16.58 4.91 -0.45
CA PHE A 159 16.36 3.48 -0.64
C PHE A 159 15.01 3.02 -0.04
N VAL A 160 14.72 3.40 1.20
CA VAL A 160 13.47 3.04 1.87
C VAL A 160 12.26 3.70 1.21
N GLU A 161 12.36 4.96 0.82
CA GLU A 161 11.33 5.66 0.06
C GLU A 161 11.03 4.96 -1.26
N ALA A 162 12.04 4.46 -1.98
CA ALA A 162 11.82 3.74 -3.22
C ALA A 162 10.99 2.47 -3.01
N LEU A 163 11.26 1.72 -1.93
CA LEU A 163 10.47 0.53 -1.57
C LEU A 163 9.02 0.91 -1.23
N ILE A 164 8.82 1.95 -0.42
CA ILE A 164 7.47 2.42 -0.05
C ILE A 164 6.73 2.95 -1.29
N LYS A 165 7.37 3.73 -2.16
CA LYS A 165 6.80 4.21 -3.43
C LYS A 165 6.32 3.06 -4.31
N CYS A 166 7.08 1.96 -4.39
CA CYS A 166 6.66 0.75 -5.09
C CYS A 166 5.43 0.10 -4.43
N ASN A 167 5.41 -0.02 -3.10
CA ASN A 167 4.28 -0.57 -2.36
C ASN A 167 3.00 0.27 -2.57
N LEU A 168 3.08 1.58 -2.38
CA LEU A 168 1.94 2.50 -2.52
C LEU A 168 1.42 2.58 -3.97
N LYS A 169 2.32 2.50 -4.96
CA LYS A 169 1.91 2.39 -6.38
C LYS A 169 1.11 1.12 -6.63
N SER A 170 1.63 -0.02 -6.18
CA SER A 170 0.96 -1.31 -6.35
C SER A 170 -0.36 -1.38 -5.57
N LEU A 171 -0.41 -0.81 -4.35
CA LEU A 171 -1.65 -0.65 -3.57
C LEU A 171 -2.71 0.13 -4.34
N ALA A 172 -2.34 1.26 -4.94
CA ALA A 172 -3.25 2.04 -5.77
C ALA A 172 -3.77 1.23 -6.95
N ASP A 173 -2.85 0.61 -7.72
CA ASP A 173 -3.19 -0.18 -8.89
C ASP A 173 -4.12 -1.36 -8.56
N VAL A 174 -3.89 -2.07 -7.45
CA VAL A 174 -4.74 -3.19 -7.00
C VAL A 174 -6.11 -2.67 -6.53
N SER A 175 -6.13 -1.62 -5.70
CA SER A 175 -7.37 -1.07 -5.12
C SER A 175 -8.31 -0.52 -6.19
N GLU A 176 -7.78 0.23 -7.15
CA GLU A 176 -8.57 0.81 -8.25
C GLU A 176 -9.15 -0.28 -9.16
N ARG A 177 -8.38 -1.35 -9.43
CA ARG A 177 -8.91 -2.52 -10.17
C ARG A 177 -10.05 -3.20 -9.43
N LEU A 178 -9.92 -3.39 -8.11
CA LEU A 178 -10.98 -3.97 -7.28
C LEU A 178 -12.23 -3.11 -7.26
N ALA A 179 -12.08 -1.77 -7.24
CA ALA A 179 -13.20 -0.84 -7.33
C ALA A 179 -13.97 -0.98 -8.66
N VAL A 180 -13.26 -1.08 -9.79
CA VAL A 180 -13.88 -1.28 -11.12
C VAL A 180 -14.58 -2.65 -11.21
N GLN A 181 -13.96 -3.71 -10.71
CA GLN A 181 -14.57 -5.06 -10.73
C GLN A 181 -15.85 -5.11 -9.87
N ARG A 182 -15.84 -4.52 -8.68
CA ARG A 182 -17.03 -4.42 -7.83
C ARG A 182 -18.15 -3.63 -8.50
N CYS A 183 -17.84 -2.54 -9.18
CA CYS A 183 -18.81 -1.81 -10.00
C CYS A 183 -19.40 -2.68 -11.12
N LYS A 184 -18.58 -3.46 -11.83
CA LYS A 184 -19.06 -4.39 -12.88
C LYS A 184 -20.00 -5.45 -12.31
N VAL A 185 -19.63 -6.09 -11.19
CA VAL A 185 -20.48 -7.10 -10.53
C VAL A 185 -21.80 -6.49 -10.06
N PHE A 186 -21.77 -5.29 -9.50
CA PHE A 186 -22.97 -4.58 -9.07
C PHE A 186 -23.89 -4.25 -10.26
N VAL A 187 -23.32 -3.74 -11.37
CA VAL A 187 -24.08 -3.47 -12.60
C VAL A 187 -24.70 -4.75 -13.16
N VAL A 188 -23.95 -5.86 -13.22
CA VAL A 188 -24.49 -7.15 -13.69
C VAL A 188 -25.64 -7.63 -12.82
N ARG A 189 -25.53 -7.52 -11.48
CA ARG A 189 -26.61 -7.88 -10.56
C ARG A 189 -27.85 -7.01 -10.73
N VAL A 190 -27.68 -5.70 -10.87
CA VAL A 190 -28.80 -4.76 -11.13
C VAL A 190 -29.48 -5.08 -12.46
N LEU A 191 -28.70 -5.34 -13.53
CA LEU A 191 -29.24 -5.71 -14.83
C LEU A 191 -29.92 -7.09 -14.83
N ALA A 192 -29.45 -8.04 -14.01
CA ALA A 192 -30.10 -9.34 -13.82
C ALA A 192 -31.41 -9.20 -13.03
N SER A 193 -31.45 -8.35 -12.00
CA SER A 193 -32.66 -8.07 -11.23
C SER A 193 -33.75 -7.38 -12.05
N LYS A 194 -33.39 -6.57 -13.05
CA LYS A 194 -34.35 -5.95 -13.99
C LYS A 194 -34.91 -6.92 -15.04
N ARG A 195 -34.27 -8.08 -15.27
CA ARG A 195 -34.74 -9.09 -16.25
C ARG A 195 -35.79 -10.04 -15.70
N HIS A 196 -36.08 -10.01 -14.40
CA HIS A 196 -37.11 -10.86 -13.79
C HIS A 196 -38.54 -10.30 -13.90
N ASP A 197 -38.74 -9.07 -14.41
CA ASP A 197 -40.06 -8.41 -14.46
C ASP A 197 -40.76 -8.44 -15.82
N HIS A 198 -40.10 -8.95 -16.88
CA HIS A 198 -40.75 -9.19 -18.17
C HIS A 198 -40.19 -10.46 -18.81
N GLY A 199 -41.08 -11.41 -19.10
CA GLY A 199 -40.75 -12.75 -19.60
C GLY A 199 -39.80 -12.76 -20.80
N LEU A 200 -38.78 -13.61 -20.73
CA LEU A 200 -37.83 -13.86 -21.82
C LEU A 200 -38.34 -14.94 -22.78
N PRO A 201 -37.95 -14.85 -24.07
CA PRO A 201 -37.41 -15.96 -24.81
C PRO A 201 -35.88 -15.89 -24.93
N GLU A 202 -35.33 -17.03 -25.32
CA GLU A 202 -33.99 -17.57 -25.13
C GLU A 202 -32.85 -16.89 -25.95
N GLU A 203 -31.62 -17.21 -25.53
CA GLU A 203 -30.31 -17.05 -26.21
C GLU A 203 -29.63 -15.68 -26.25
N THR A 204 -28.53 -15.55 -25.49
CA THR A 204 -27.27 -15.07 -26.09
C THR A 204 -26.05 -15.60 -25.34
N ARG A 205 -25.32 -16.49 -26.01
CA ARG A 205 -24.03 -17.07 -25.63
C ARG A 205 -22.97 -15.95 -25.61
N ILE A 206 -22.51 -15.56 -24.41
CA ILE A 206 -21.36 -14.66 -24.27
C ILE A 206 -20.10 -15.45 -24.64
N LYS A 207 -19.45 -15.06 -25.75
CA LYS A 207 -18.11 -15.55 -26.11
C LYS A 207 -17.10 -14.93 -25.14
N ASN A 208 -16.37 -15.78 -24.43
CA ASN A 208 -15.18 -15.40 -23.68
C ASN A 208 -14.07 -15.03 -24.67
N ASP A 209 -13.92 -13.74 -24.93
CA ASP A 209 -12.73 -13.24 -25.64
C ASP A 209 -11.54 -13.22 -24.69
N LYS A 210 -10.45 -13.81 -25.18
CA LYS A 210 -9.15 -13.99 -24.55
C LYS A 210 -8.61 -12.65 -24.05
N LEU A 211 -8.45 -12.51 -22.74
CA LEU A 211 -7.54 -11.53 -22.15
C LEU A 211 -6.11 -12.05 -22.30
N THR A 212 -5.43 -11.58 -23.33
CA THR A 212 -4.00 -11.81 -23.55
C THR A 212 -3.22 -11.17 -22.42
N PHE A 213 -2.52 -11.99 -21.65
CA PHE A 213 -1.58 -11.58 -20.62
C PHE A 213 -0.39 -10.86 -21.27
N CYS A 214 -0.14 -9.61 -20.89
CA CYS A 214 1.15 -8.96 -21.13
C CYS A 214 1.91 -8.94 -19.80
N SER A 215 2.64 -10.01 -19.53
CA SER A 215 3.65 -10.09 -18.49
C SER A 215 4.92 -9.41 -18.98
N HIS A 216 5.24 -8.21 -18.48
CA HIS A 216 6.58 -7.62 -18.56
C HIS A 216 6.85 -6.72 -17.34
N PRO A 217 7.63 -7.17 -16.35
CA PRO A 217 8.29 -6.30 -15.40
C PRO A 217 9.77 -6.21 -15.77
N GLU A 218 10.14 -5.31 -16.67
CA GLU A 218 11.54 -4.92 -16.84
C GLU A 218 11.68 -3.41 -16.74
N ARG A 219 11.78 -2.91 -15.50
CA ARG A 219 12.68 -1.79 -15.21
C ARG A 219 13.55 -2.19 -14.04
N LYS A 220 14.79 -2.54 -14.39
CA LYS A 220 15.88 -2.82 -13.47
C LYS A 220 16.09 -1.60 -12.57
N CYS A 221 15.88 -1.74 -11.26
CA CYS A 221 16.61 -0.92 -10.29
C CYS A 221 18.10 -1.30 -10.45
N LYS A 222 18.81 -0.60 -11.34
CA LYS A 222 20.26 -0.71 -11.47
C LYS A 222 20.90 0.26 -10.48
N ASN A 223 21.78 -0.28 -9.64
CA ASN A 223 22.87 0.40 -8.93
C ASN A 223 22.59 1.83 -8.47
N SER A 224 21.87 1.99 -7.36
CA SER A 224 22.37 2.87 -6.31
C SER A 224 23.40 2.05 -5.53
N GLY A 225 24.56 2.60 -5.14
CA GLY A 225 25.61 1.90 -4.40
C GLY A 225 25.21 1.46 -2.98
N PHE A 226 23.94 1.18 -2.75
CA PHE A 226 23.35 0.78 -1.48
C PHE A 226 23.74 -0.67 -1.19
N LYS A 227 24.72 -0.85 -0.28
CA LYS A 227 24.99 -2.15 0.33
C LYS A 227 23.88 -2.41 1.34
N LEU A 228 22.92 -3.22 0.96
CA LEU A 228 21.83 -3.68 1.83
C LEU A 228 22.35 -4.56 2.97
#